data_AF-A0A6I1DX88-F1
#
_entry.id   AF-A0A6I1DX88-F1
#
_cell.length_a   1.000
_cell.length_b   1.000
_cell.length_c   1.000
_cell.angle_alpha   90.00
_cell.angle_beta   90.00
_cell.angle_gamma   90.00
#
_symmetry.space_group_name_H-M   'P 1'
#
loop_
_entity.id
_entity.type
_entity.pdbx_description
1 polymer ?
#
loop_
_entity_poly.entity_id
_entity_poly.type
_entity_poly.pdbx_seq_one_letter_code
_entity_poly.pdbx_strand_id
1 'polypeptide(L)'
;WGFGGFLEAIAGFGTAVAIPASILMTFGINPIEASVICLVANTTPTAFGAVGLPVITLAQTAGLDVMNTAFVVSLQLSVLILVIPYILVGLVGGGVKTIKGVGFITFMS
;
A
#
# COMPACT_ATOMS: atom_id res chain seq x y z
N TRP A 1 -7.11 -2.25 2.35
CA TRP A 1 -6.61 -2.39 0.96
C TRP A 1 -7.55 -1.87 -0.12
N GLY A 2 -8.83 -2.31 -0.16
CA GLY A 2 -9.73 -2.01 -1.30
C GLY A 2 -9.93 -0.54 -1.68
N PHE A 3 -10.25 0.34 -0.72
CA PHE A 3 -10.53 1.75 -1.02
C PHE A 3 -9.29 2.52 -1.51
N GLY A 4 -8.15 2.37 -0.83
CA GLY A 4 -6.89 3.00 -1.25
C GLY A 4 -6.41 2.50 -2.61
N GLY A 5 -6.52 1.19 -2.87
CA GLY A 5 -6.19 0.62 -4.18
C GLY A 5 -7.11 1.08 -5.29
N PHE A 6 -8.40 1.24 -5.01
CA PHE A 6 -9.34 1.85 -5.95
C PHE A 6 -8.97 3.31 -6.27
N LEU A 7 -8.69 4.13 -5.25
CA LEU A 7 -8.27 5.52 -5.44
C LEU A 7 -6.97 5.61 -6.25
N GLU A 8 -6.01 4.74 -5.98
CA GLU A 8 -4.74 4.68 -6.73
C GLU A 8 -4.95 4.24 -8.18
N ALA A 9 -5.93 3.36 -8.44
CA ALA A 9 -6.29 2.92 -9.78
C ALA A 9 -6.98 4.02 -10.61
N ILE A 10 -7.83 4.86 -10.01
CA ILE A 10 -8.58 5.91 -10.74
C ILE A 10 -7.86 7.26 -10.81
N ALA A 11 -7.17 7.65 -9.75
CA ALA A 11 -6.57 8.98 -9.62
C ALA A 11 -5.06 8.96 -9.88
N GLY A 12 -4.40 7.86 -9.50
CA GLY A 12 -2.96 7.67 -9.67
C GLY A 12 -2.08 8.70 -8.95
N PHE A 13 -0.78 8.48 -9.07
CA PHE A 13 0.27 9.47 -8.78
C PHE A 13 0.23 10.10 -7.39
N GLY A 14 -0.17 9.34 -6.36
CA GLY A 14 -0.13 9.79 -4.96
C GLY A 14 -1.39 10.49 -4.47
N THR A 15 -2.43 10.62 -5.30
CA THR A 15 -3.74 11.12 -4.87
C THR A 15 -4.36 10.24 -3.77
N ALA A 16 -4.14 8.92 -3.86
CA ALA A 16 -4.58 7.95 -2.85
C ALA A 16 -3.86 8.12 -1.50
N VAL A 17 -2.73 8.83 -1.45
CA VAL A 17 -1.99 9.17 -0.22
C VAL A 17 -2.45 10.53 0.32
N ALA A 18 -2.59 11.52 -0.57
CA ALA A 18 -2.87 12.90 -0.19
C ALA A 18 -4.26 13.06 0.48
N ILE A 19 -5.29 12.40 -0.06
CA ILE A 19 -6.65 12.50 0.49
C ILE A 19 -6.70 11.90 1.91
N PRO A 20 -6.28 10.65 2.16
CA PRO A 20 -6.31 10.10 3.52
C PRO A 20 -5.39 10.85 4.49
N ALA A 21 -4.22 11.30 4.05
CA ALA A 21 -3.30 12.04 4.91
C ALA A 21 -3.92 13.36 5.40
N SER A 22 -4.56 14.14 4.52
CA SER A 22 -5.25 15.38 4.90
C SER A 22 -6.45 15.14 5.84
N ILE A 23 -7.17 14.02 5.66
CA ILE A 23 -8.25 13.61 6.56
C ILE A 23 -7.69 13.30 7.96
N LEU A 24 -6.61 12.51 8.06
CA LEU A 24 -5.98 12.20 9.34
C LEU A 24 -5.44 13.45 10.05
N MET A 25 -4.86 14.39 9.31
CA MET A 25 -4.44 15.69 9.84
C MET A 25 -5.60 16.50 10.42
N THR A 26 -6.76 16.46 9.76
CA THR A 26 -7.98 17.15 10.23
C THR A 26 -8.50 16.55 11.53
N PHE A 27 -8.31 15.26 11.75
CA PHE A 27 -8.63 14.58 13.02
C PHE A 27 -7.58 14.80 14.12
N GLY A 28 -6.57 15.64 13.90
CA GLY A 28 -5.58 16.02 14.91
C GLY A 28 -4.35 15.12 15.00
N ILE A 29 -4.16 14.18 14.05
CA ILE A 29 -2.92 13.41 13.95
C ILE A 29 -1.80 14.32 13.42
N ASN A 30 -0.58 14.14 13.94
CA ASN A 30 0.58 14.91 13.50
C ASN A 30 0.75 14.77 11.97
N PRO A 31 0.97 15.88 11.23
CA PRO A 31 1.12 15.84 9.78
C PRO A 31 2.19 14.86 9.28
N ILE A 32 3.33 14.77 9.96
CA ILE A 32 4.41 13.87 9.58
C ILE A 32 3.97 12.41 9.76
N GLU A 33 3.35 12.11 10.89
CA GLU A 33 2.89 10.76 11.22
C GLU A 33 1.77 10.32 10.26
N ALA A 34 0.79 11.19 10.02
CA ALA A 34 -0.30 10.95 9.06
C ALA A 34 0.25 10.66 7.65
N SER A 35 1.20 11.47 7.17
CA SER A 35 1.84 11.25 5.87
C SER A 35 2.61 9.94 5.82
N VAL A 36 3.37 9.59 6.86
CA VAL A 36 4.13 8.33 6.92
C VAL A 36 3.19 7.12 6.90
N ILE A 37 2.12 7.14 7.70
CA ILE A 37 1.12 6.06 7.73
C ILE A 37 0.49 5.89 6.34
N CYS A 38 0.07 6.98 5.69
CA CYS A 38 -0.55 6.92 4.37
C CYS A 38 0.43 6.47 3.27
N LEU A 39 1.70 6.89 3.33
CA LEU A 39 2.73 6.45 2.38
C LEU A 39 3.01 4.95 2.50
N VAL A 40 3.20 4.46 3.73
CA VAL A 40 3.42 3.03 3.99
C VAL A 40 2.21 2.22 3.53
N ALA A 41 1.00 2.68 3.83
CA ALA A 41 -0.23 2.01 3.41
C ALA A 41 -0.42 1.95 1.89
N ASN A 42 0.13 2.89 1.12
CA ASN A 42 -0.02 2.93 -0.34
C ASN A 42 1.03 2.09 -1.10
N THR A 43 2.05 1.55 -0.42
CA THR A 43 3.20 0.90 -1.07
C THR A 43 2.81 -0.30 -1.94
N THR A 44 1.82 -1.07 -1.53
CA THR A 44 1.36 -2.30 -2.18
C THR A 44 0.36 -2.09 -3.32
N PRO A 45 -0.66 -1.21 -3.22
CA PRO A 45 -1.55 -0.92 -4.35
C PRO A 45 -0.84 -0.17 -5.49
N THR A 46 0.21 0.61 -5.24
CA THR A 46 0.90 1.37 -6.30
C THR A 46 1.44 0.49 -7.43
N ALA A 47 1.88 -0.73 -7.15
CA ALA A 47 2.34 -1.66 -8.20
C ALA A 47 1.21 -2.12 -9.15
N PHE A 48 -0.03 -2.07 -8.68
CA PHE A 48 -1.25 -2.32 -9.46
C PHE A 48 -1.96 -1.02 -9.89
N GLY A 49 -1.35 0.14 -9.63
CA GLY A 49 -1.90 1.46 -9.92
C GLY A 49 -2.18 1.66 -11.42
N ALA A 50 -3.03 2.65 -11.73
CA ALA A 50 -3.50 2.98 -13.08
C ALA A 50 -3.68 1.73 -14.00
N VAL A 51 -4.58 0.82 -13.62
CA VAL A 51 -4.92 -0.38 -14.42
C VAL A 51 -3.69 -1.24 -14.77
N GLY A 52 -2.71 -1.35 -13.87
CA GLY A 52 -1.51 -2.15 -14.08
C GLY A 52 -0.49 -1.54 -15.05
N LEU A 53 -0.59 -0.24 -15.37
CA LEU A 53 0.39 0.46 -16.20
C LEU A 53 1.84 0.20 -15.77
N PRO A 54 2.23 0.22 -14.49
CA PRO A 54 3.60 -0.02 -14.09
C PRO A 54 4.13 -1.37 -14.57
N VAL A 55 3.32 -2.43 -14.46
CA VAL A 55 3.67 -3.79 -14.88
C VAL A 55 3.74 -3.89 -16.40
N ILE A 56 2.76 -3.31 -17.11
CA ILE A 56 2.71 -3.33 -18.57
C ILE A 56 3.91 -2.57 -19.16
N THR A 57 4.21 -1.39 -18.62
CA THR A 57 5.31 -0.54 -19.10
C THR A 57 6.66 -1.21 -18.82
N LEU A 58 6.83 -1.85 -17.65
CA LEU A 58 8.01 -2.64 -17.32
C LEU A 58 8.21 -3.81 -18.29
N ALA A 59 7.17 -4.59 -18.55
CA ALA A 59 7.23 -5.73 -19.46
C ALA A 59 7.58 -5.28 -20.89
N GLN A 60 6.93 -4.22 -21.38
CA GLN A 60 7.18 -3.67 -22.73
C GLN A 60 8.60 -3.12 -22.90
N THR A 61 9.12 -2.39 -21.90
CA THR A 61 10.48 -1.81 -21.95
C THR A 61 11.58 -2.86 -21.78
N ALA A 62 11.33 -3.93 -21.03
CA ALA A 62 12.26 -5.04 -20.85
C ALA A 62 12.16 -6.12 -21.95
N GLY A 63 11.19 -6.03 -22.86
CA GLY A 63 10.93 -7.05 -23.88
C GLY A 63 10.45 -8.39 -23.30
N LEU A 64 9.79 -8.35 -22.14
CA LEU A 64 9.28 -9.52 -21.42
C LEU A 64 7.78 -9.73 -21.70
N ASP A 65 7.32 -10.97 -21.51
CA ASP A 65 5.89 -11.27 -21.57
C ASP A 65 5.14 -10.61 -20.39
N VAL A 66 4.03 -9.93 -20.70
CA VAL A 66 3.24 -9.16 -19.72
C VAL A 66 2.61 -10.08 -18.68
N MET A 67 2.11 -11.25 -19.09
CA MET A 67 1.42 -12.18 -18.19
C MET A 67 2.38 -12.81 -17.19
N ASN A 68 3.54 -13.29 -17.66
CA ASN A 68 4.59 -13.80 -16.79
C ASN A 68 5.14 -12.73 -15.86
N THR A 69 5.36 -11.50 -16.34
CA THR A 69 5.84 -10.40 -15.50
C THR A 69 4.83 -10.04 -14.41
N ALA A 70 3.54 -9.94 -14.75
CA ALA A 70 2.48 -9.69 -13.79
C ALA A 70 2.40 -10.78 -12.71
N PHE A 71 2.57 -12.05 -13.09
CA PHE A 71 2.58 -13.16 -12.14
C PHE A 71 3.77 -13.07 -11.16
N VAL A 72 4.97 -12.85 -11.67
CA VAL A 72 6.19 -12.74 -10.84
C VAL A 72 6.11 -11.53 -9.91
N VAL A 73 5.67 -10.37 -10.41
CA VAL A 73 5.49 -9.17 -9.61
C VAL A 73 4.45 -9.39 -8.51
N SER A 74 3.34 -10.07 -8.81
CA SER A 74 2.32 -10.41 -7.82
C SER A 74 2.86 -11.33 -6.72
N LEU A 75 3.70 -12.30 -7.06
CA LEU A 75 4.37 -13.15 -6.07
C LEU A 75 5.34 -12.36 -5.20
N GLN A 76 6.14 -11.45 -5.77
CA GLN A 76 7.04 -10.59 -4.99
C GLN A 76 6.28 -9.67 -4.03
N LEU A 77 5.18 -9.08 -4.51
CA LEU A 77 4.31 -8.21 -3.70
C LEU A 77 3.58 -8.97 -2.60
N SER A 78 3.28 -10.26 -2.77
CA SER A 78 2.57 -11.06 -1.76
C SER A 78 3.25 -11.02 -0.38
N VAL A 79 4.59 -11.00 -0.36
CA VAL A 79 5.37 -10.86 0.87
C VAL A 79 5.15 -9.49 1.52
N LEU A 80 5.18 -8.41 0.72
CA LEU A 80 4.91 -7.06 1.21
C LEU A 80 3.47 -6.88 1.67
N ILE A 81 2.49 -7.49 0.98
CA ILE A 81 1.07 -7.46 1.37
C ILE A 81 0.89 -8.03 2.78
N LEU A 82 1.65 -9.09 3.13
CA LEU A 82 1.60 -9.67 4.46
C LEU A 82 2.33 -8.82 5.50
N VAL A 83 3.44 -8.16 5.16
CA VAL A 83 4.28 -7.44 6.12
C VAL A 83 3.76 -6.02 6.43
N ILE A 84 3.26 -5.29 5.42
CA ILE A 84 2.83 -3.89 5.57
C ILE A 84 1.74 -3.70 6.64
N PRO A 85 0.70 -4.56 6.77
CA PRO A 85 -0.30 -4.44 7.82
C PRO A 85 0.30 -4.44 9.24
N TYR A 86 1.33 -5.26 9.50
CA TYR A 86 2.00 -5.28 10.79
C TYR A 86 2.80 -4.02 11.06
N ILE A 87 3.43 -3.46 10.03
CA ILE A 87 4.14 -2.18 10.12
C ILE A 87 3.14 -1.06 10.45
N LEU A 88 1.99 -1.03 9.78
CA LEU A 88 0.94 -0.03 10.05
C LEU A 88 0.39 -0.12 11.46
N VAL A 89 0.11 -1.33 11.96
CA VAL A 89 -0.31 -1.54 13.36
C VAL A 89 0.76 -1.09 14.34
N GLY A 90 2.04 -1.34 14.04
CA GLY A 90 3.15 -0.87 14.87
C GLY A 90 3.28 0.66 14.87
N LEU A 91 3.08 1.31 13.74
CA LEU A 91 3.15 2.77 13.60
C LEU A 91 1.98 3.46 14.32
N VAL A 92 0.75 3.05 14.03
CA VAL A 92 -0.47 3.64 14.63
C VAL A 92 -0.58 3.28 16.11
N GLY A 93 -0.15 2.07 16.49
CA GLY A 93 -0.26 1.55 17.84
C GLY A 93 0.82 1.99 18.81
N GLY A 94 1.78 2.83 18.40
CA GLY A 94 2.87 3.29 19.27
C GLY A 94 3.93 2.23 19.60
N GLY A 95 4.08 1.20 18.75
CA GLY A 95 5.18 0.25 18.80
C GLY A 95 4.81 -1.23 18.61
N VAL A 96 5.84 -2.08 18.57
CA VAL A 96 5.73 -3.53 18.30
C VAL A 96 4.90 -4.27 19.36
N LYS A 97 4.73 -3.70 20.55
CA LYS A 97 3.91 -4.30 21.62
C LYS A 97 2.44 -4.41 21.24
N THR A 98 1.93 -3.51 20.40
CA THR A 98 0.53 -3.47 19.98
C THR A 98 0.17 -4.64 19.08
N ILE A 99 1.16 -5.23 18.40
CA ILE A 99 1.00 -6.43 17.57
C ILE A 99 0.62 -7.66 18.41
N LYS A 100 0.98 -7.70 19.71
CA LYS A 100 0.76 -8.87 20.58
C LYS A 100 -0.72 -9.18 20.91
N GLY A 101 -1.67 -8.33 20.52
CA GLY A 101 -3.11 -8.58 20.70
C GLY A 101 -3.91 -8.66 19.41
N VAL A 102 -3.40 -8.11 18.31
CA VAL A 102 -4.14 -7.99 17.04
C VAL A 102 -3.49 -8.73 15.88
N GLY A 103 -2.35 -9.40 16.08
CA GLY A 103 -1.59 -10.02 14.99
C GLY A 103 -2.40 -10.99 14.10
N PHE A 104 -3.31 -11.78 14.67
CA PHE A 104 -4.19 -12.66 13.88
C PHE A 104 -5.22 -11.87 13.06
N ILE A 105 -5.76 -10.78 13.63
CA ILE A 105 -6.70 -9.89 12.93
C ILE A 105 -5.98 -9.19 11.78
N THR A 106 -4.74 -8.74 12.02
CA THR A 106 -3.86 -8.11 11.03
C THR A 106 -3.48 -9.06 9.88
N PHE A 107 -3.38 -10.36 10.14
CA PHE A 107 -3.17 -11.36 9.09
C PHE A 107 -4.41 -11.56 8.20
N MET A 108 -5.61 -11.47 8.78
CA MET A 108 -6.88 -11.71 8.10
C MET A 108 -7.40 -10.50 7.32
N SER A 109 -6.77 -9.33 7.46
CA SER A 109 -7.17 -8.04 6.89
C SER A 109 -6.43 -7.65 5.61
#